data_AF-A0A0F8ZDX6-F1
#
_entry.id   AF-A0A0F8ZDX6-F1
#
_cell.length_a   1.000
_cell.length_b   1.000
_cell.length_c   1.000
_cell.angle_alpha   90.00
_cell.angle_beta   90.00
_cell.angle_gamma   90.00
#
_symmetry.space_group_name_H-M   'P 1'
#
loop_
_entity.id
_entity.type
_entity.pdbx_description
1 polymer ?
#
loop_
_entity_poly.entity_id
_entity_poly.type
_entity_poly.pdbx_seq_one_letter_code
_entity_poly.pdbx_strand_id
1 'polypeptide(L)'
;APKMTTIDQEIRKSQDALIIELEKAGAVFKGKTVKCPFHDDLHPSGTIFTDHFDVWRFKCHACGWGGDIHDVRVQAEGGPLAKTVWVDGVNQEARPKAKTKPAPPKVYASLDEIEAMVKGQIHGEPIARYNYTNPDTSQADMIVLKFGLPDGSKTFRQCHPVESGVVLEAPPKPWPLYNRARVKTAETVIVVEGEKCVHHLHELDIVATTSPGGAGKAEHADWLPLAGKKVYIWPDLDEPGVSHMKMVIQQP
;
A
#
# COMPACT_ATOMS: atom_id res chain seq x y z
N ALA A 1 0.44 32.56 30.92
CA ALA A 1 -0.60 31.98 30.06
C ALA A 1 -1.82 31.68 30.93
N PRO A 2 -3.06 31.94 30.46
CA PRO A 2 -4.24 31.48 31.18
C PRO A 2 -4.18 29.95 31.30
N LYS A 3 -4.42 29.40 32.50
CA LYS A 3 -4.49 27.94 32.69
C LYS A 3 -5.73 27.44 31.97
N MET A 4 -5.57 26.50 31.03
CA MET A 4 -6.71 25.79 30.41
C MET A 4 -7.59 25.19 31.51
N THR A 5 -8.89 25.36 31.37
CA THR A 5 -9.86 24.85 32.35
C THR A 5 -9.95 23.32 32.29
N THR A 6 -10.48 22.68 33.33
CA THR A 6 -10.73 21.21 33.33
C THR A 6 -11.62 20.79 32.17
N ILE A 7 -12.60 21.63 31.81
CA ILE A 7 -13.50 21.44 30.67
C ILE A 7 -12.72 21.47 29.33
N ASP A 8 -11.74 22.36 29.20
CA ASP A 8 -10.88 22.46 28.00
C ASP A 8 -9.94 21.26 27.83
N GLN A 9 -9.65 20.53 28.91
CA GLN A 9 -8.87 19.30 28.87
C GLN A 9 -9.72 18.08 28.51
N GLU A 10 -10.96 18.01 29.02
CA GLU A 10 -11.87 16.91 28.72
C GLU A 10 -12.33 16.90 27.26
N ILE A 11 -12.59 18.08 26.68
CA ILE A 11 -13.04 18.16 25.28
C ILE A 11 -12.00 17.61 24.29
N ARG A 12 -10.70 17.69 24.63
CA ARG A 12 -9.59 17.12 23.84
C ARG A 12 -9.62 15.59 23.79
N LYS A 13 -10.33 14.94 24.72
CA LYS A 13 -10.52 13.48 24.76
C LYS A 13 -11.78 13.01 24.03
N SER A 14 -12.57 13.92 23.46
CA SER A 14 -13.77 13.57 22.69
C SER A 14 -13.46 13.52 21.18
N GLN A 15 -13.63 12.33 20.59
CA GLN A 15 -13.52 12.14 19.14
C GLN A 15 -14.58 12.97 18.40
N ASP A 16 -15.82 12.90 18.88
CA ASP A 16 -16.96 13.57 18.26
C ASP A 16 -16.78 15.09 18.27
N ALA A 17 -16.26 15.65 19.37
CA ALA A 17 -15.99 17.08 19.44
C ALA A 17 -14.94 17.52 18.41
N LEU A 18 -13.88 16.75 18.20
CA LEU A 18 -12.89 17.03 17.16
C LEU A 18 -13.49 16.92 15.76
N ILE A 19 -14.32 15.89 15.50
CA ILE A 19 -14.99 15.72 14.21
C ILE A 19 -15.88 16.92 13.90
N ILE A 20 -16.70 17.35 14.86
CA ILE A 20 -17.60 18.50 14.70
C ILE A 20 -16.82 19.78 14.34
N GLU A 21 -15.69 20.05 14.99
CA GLU A 21 -14.87 21.24 14.67
C GLU A 21 -14.19 21.13 13.30
N LEU A 22 -13.77 19.93 12.89
CA LEU A 22 -13.22 19.70 11.54
C LEU A 22 -14.29 19.89 10.46
N GLU A 23 -15.50 19.39 10.66
CA GLU A 23 -16.62 19.60 9.74
C GLU A 23 -16.97 21.08 9.61
N LYS A 24 -17.00 21.83 10.73
CA LYS A 24 -17.16 23.29 10.72
C LYS A 24 -16.05 24.00 9.95
N ALA A 25 -14.81 23.49 10.02
CA ALA A 25 -13.68 24.01 9.24
C ALA A 25 -13.76 23.65 7.75
N GLY A 26 -14.72 22.82 7.31
CA GLY A 26 -14.91 22.41 5.92
C GLY A 26 -14.37 21.01 5.58
N ALA A 27 -14.03 20.20 6.59
CA ALA A 27 -13.60 18.83 6.36
C ALA A 27 -14.78 17.98 5.87
N VAL A 28 -14.52 17.05 4.96
CA VAL A 28 -15.54 16.12 4.45
C VAL A 28 -15.16 14.70 4.84
N PHE A 29 -16.05 14.03 5.58
CA PHE A 29 -15.87 12.65 6.00
C PHE A 29 -16.59 11.68 5.05
N LYS A 30 -15.89 10.60 4.65
CA LYS A 30 -16.48 9.46 3.93
C LYS A 30 -15.99 8.16 4.59
N GLY A 31 -16.77 7.66 5.54
CA GLY A 31 -16.36 6.54 6.39
C GLY A 31 -15.18 6.94 7.27
N LYS A 32 -14.06 6.20 7.19
CA LYS A 32 -12.83 6.48 7.95
C LYS A 32 -11.89 7.50 7.30
N THR A 33 -12.22 7.97 6.10
CA THR A 33 -11.37 8.90 5.35
C THR A 33 -11.90 10.32 5.47
N VAL A 34 -10.99 11.30 5.58
CA VAL A 34 -11.35 12.72 5.75
C VAL A 34 -10.58 13.58 4.74
N LYS A 35 -11.30 14.47 4.07
CA LYS A 35 -10.70 15.53 3.26
C LYS A 35 -10.25 16.67 4.17
N CYS A 36 -9.02 17.12 3.96
CA CYS A 36 -8.43 18.18 4.76
C CYS A 36 -9.12 19.53 4.47
N PRO A 37 -9.57 20.27 5.50
CA PRO A 37 -10.16 21.60 5.32
C PRO A 37 -9.15 22.70 4.99
N PHE A 38 -7.85 22.42 5.15
CA PHE A 38 -6.80 23.45 5.15
C PHE A 38 -5.93 23.44 3.87
N HIS A 39 -6.34 22.70 2.84
CA HIS A 39 -5.83 22.81 1.47
C HIS A 39 -6.88 22.28 0.48
N ASP A 40 -6.64 22.46 -0.82
CA ASP A 40 -7.50 21.89 -1.87
C ASP A 40 -7.29 20.37 -1.97
N ASP A 41 -8.08 19.63 -1.18
CA ASP A 41 -7.91 18.19 -1.02
C ASP A 41 -8.82 17.38 -1.97
N LEU A 42 -8.30 17.09 -3.16
CA LEU A 42 -9.02 16.31 -4.17
C LEU A 42 -9.25 14.85 -3.74
N HIS A 43 -8.34 14.27 -2.96
CA HIS A 43 -8.39 12.90 -2.44
C HIS A 43 -8.21 12.87 -0.93
N PRO A 44 -9.11 12.24 -0.14
CA PRO A 44 -9.01 12.25 1.32
C PRO A 44 -7.61 11.95 1.86
N SER A 45 -6.97 12.94 2.48
CA SER A 45 -5.56 12.88 2.91
C SER A 45 -5.38 12.93 4.43
N GLY A 46 -6.47 13.03 5.19
CA GLY A 46 -6.42 13.14 6.64
C GLY A 46 -6.69 11.84 7.40
N THR A 47 -6.25 11.82 8.66
CA THR A 47 -6.52 10.76 9.63
C THR A 47 -6.80 11.36 11.00
N ILE A 48 -7.74 10.77 11.74
CA ILE A 48 -8.00 11.08 13.14
C ILE A 48 -7.48 9.92 14.01
N PHE A 49 -6.78 10.23 15.10
CA PHE A 49 -6.15 9.26 15.99
C PHE A 49 -6.02 9.82 17.41
N THR A 50 -5.78 8.95 18.39
CA THR A 50 -5.42 9.35 19.76
C THR A 50 -3.90 9.34 19.95
N ASP A 51 -3.38 10.28 20.74
CA ASP A 51 -1.99 10.22 21.23
C ASP A 51 -1.87 9.45 22.55
N HIS A 52 -0.66 9.39 23.11
CA HIS A 52 -0.37 8.68 24.36
C HIS A 52 -0.98 9.33 25.62
N PHE A 53 -1.63 10.50 25.49
CA PHE A 53 -2.39 11.17 26.54
C PHE A 53 -3.91 11.06 26.34
N ASP A 54 -4.35 10.16 25.45
CA ASP A 54 -5.76 9.99 25.03
C ASP A 54 -6.37 11.26 24.41
N VAL A 55 -5.54 12.15 23.86
CA VAL A 55 -6.02 13.34 23.15
C VAL A 55 -6.27 12.99 21.69
N TRP A 56 -7.46 13.28 21.20
CA TRP A 56 -7.81 13.12 19.80
C TRP A 56 -7.15 14.21 18.95
N ARG A 57 -6.58 13.78 17.83
CA ARG A 57 -5.83 14.63 16.90
C ARG A 57 -6.17 14.33 15.46
N PHE A 58 -6.07 15.35 14.63
CA PHE A 58 -6.09 15.25 13.18
C PHE A 58 -4.68 15.37 12.61
N LYS A 59 -4.38 14.61 11.56
CA LYS A 59 -3.18 14.78 10.74
C LYS A 59 -3.53 14.68 9.27
N CYS A 60 -3.12 15.67 8.49
CA CYS A 60 -3.08 15.62 7.04
C CYS A 60 -1.72 15.12 6.56
N HIS A 61 -1.72 14.09 5.72
CA HIS A 61 -0.49 13.51 5.15
C HIS A 61 -0.02 14.22 3.87
N ALA A 62 -0.87 15.05 3.27
CA ALA A 62 -0.54 15.84 2.08
C ALA A 62 0.10 17.19 2.42
N CYS A 63 -0.58 18.03 3.20
CA CYS A 63 -0.07 19.36 3.58
C CYS A 63 0.75 19.37 4.88
N GLY A 64 0.74 18.27 5.64
CA GLY A 64 1.48 18.12 6.89
C GLY A 64 0.86 18.80 8.11
N TRP A 65 -0.25 19.55 7.96
CA TRP A 65 -0.96 20.15 9.09
C TRP A 65 -1.52 19.08 10.04
N GLY A 66 -1.48 19.33 11.33
CA GLY A 66 -2.11 18.46 12.32
C GLY A 66 -2.17 19.13 13.69
N GLY A 67 -3.15 18.73 14.48
CA GLY A 67 -3.47 19.37 15.75
C GLY A 67 -4.65 18.70 16.44
N ASP A 68 -4.95 19.13 17.66
CA ASP A 68 -6.17 18.77 18.37
C ASP A 68 -7.31 19.76 18.11
N ILE A 69 -8.42 19.60 18.83
CA ILE A 69 -9.63 20.41 18.66
C ILE A 69 -9.38 21.92 18.78
N HIS A 70 -8.44 22.35 19.64
CA HIS A 70 -8.14 23.76 19.82
C HIS A 70 -7.31 24.30 18.66
N ASP A 71 -6.37 23.50 18.16
CA ASP A 71 -5.59 23.84 16.97
C ASP A 71 -6.49 23.98 15.73
N VAL A 72 -7.48 23.10 15.57
CA VAL A 72 -8.47 23.16 14.47
C VAL A 72 -9.25 24.48 14.53
N ARG A 73 -9.74 24.88 15.71
CA ARG A 73 -10.50 26.13 15.89
C ARG A 73 -9.66 27.35 15.50
N VAL A 74 -8.42 27.43 15.99
CA VAL A 74 -7.51 28.53 15.67
C VAL A 74 -7.20 28.59 14.17
N GLN A 75 -6.94 27.42 13.55
CA GLN A 75 -6.64 27.35 12.13
C GLN A 75 -7.86 27.73 11.25
N ALA A 76 -9.08 27.36 11.66
CA ALA A 76 -10.30 27.66 10.92
C ALA A 76 -10.66 29.16 10.92
N GLU A 77 -10.28 29.89 11.96
CA GLU A 77 -10.52 31.34 12.08
C GLU A 77 -9.52 32.20 11.28
N GLY A 78 -8.58 31.58 10.56
CA GLY A 78 -7.54 32.31 9.82
C GLY A 78 -6.53 33.02 10.73
N GLY A 79 -6.46 32.62 12.00
CA GLY A 79 -5.52 33.18 12.97
C GLY A 79 -4.07 32.98 12.50
N PRO A 80 -3.18 33.98 12.69
CA PRO A 80 -1.76 33.78 12.44
C PRO A 80 -1.28 32.60 13.28
N LEU A 81 -0.51 31.70 12.66
CA LEU A 81 0.16 30.60 13.33
C LEU A 81 0.81 31.13 14.60
N ALA A 82 0.18 30.84 15.73
CA ALA A 82 0.88 30.66 16.97
C ALA A 82 1.88 29.52 16.72
N LYS A 83 3.07 29.88 16.21
CA LYS A 83 4.32 29.30 16.70
C LYS A 83 4.37 29.61 18.20
N THR A 84 3.51 28.97 18.97
CA THR A 84 3.52 29.01 20.43
C THR A 84 3.86 27.58 20.82
N VAL A 85 5.16 27.33 20.86
CA VAL A 85 5.94 27.39 22.10
C VAL A 85 5.54 26.21 22.97
N TRP A 86 6.34 25.17 22.78
CA TRP A 86 6.70 24.22 23.80
C TRP A 86 7.01 24.96 25.10
N VAL A 87 6.17 24.78 26.12
CA VAL A 87 6.50 25.14 27.51
C VAL A 87 6.25 23.90 28.35
N ASP A 88 7.26 23.03 28.33
CA ASP A 88 8.17 22.76 29.43
C ASP A 88 8.66 21.32 29.34
N GLY A 89 9.96 21.18 29.06
CA GLY A 89 10.67 19.92 29.23
C GLY A 89 11.33 19.38 27.95
N VAL A 90 12.54 19.87 27.70
CA VAL A 90 13.55 19.32 26.77
C VAL A 90 13.34 19.67 25.30
N ASN A 91 13.99 20.76 24.89
CA ASN A 91 14.46 20.99 23.53
C ASN A 91 15.39 19.83 23.15
N GLN A 92 14.84 18.75 22.59
CA GLN A 92 15.63 17.93 21.69
C GLN A 92 15.65 18.73 20.39
N GLU A 93 16.81 19.33 20.06
CA GLU A 93 17.25 19.37 18.66
C GLU A 93 16.76 18.08 18.04
N ALA A 94 16.08 18.12 16.88
CA ALA A 94 15.58 16.92 16.24
C ALA A 94 16.75 15.94 16.10
N ARG A 95 16.88 15.07 17.10
CA ARG A 95 17.85 14.00 17.14
C ARG A 95 17.47 13.27 15.88
N PRO A 96 18.36 13.18 14.86
CA PRO A 96 18.01 12.52 13.61
C PRO A 96 17.37 11.22 14.05
N LYS A 97 16.07 11.04 13.77
CA LYS A 97 15.29 9.92 14.34
C LYS A 97 16.18 8.73 14.08
N ALA A 98 16.77 8.16 15.13
CA ALA A 98 17.50 6.92 14.98
C ALA A 98 16.46 6.04 14.32
N LYS A 99 16.70 5.63 13.07
CA LYS A 99 15.74 4.82 12.32
C LYS A 99 15.51 3.63 13.21
N THR A 100 14.43 3.64 13.99
CA THR A 100 14.05 2.53 14.84
C THR A 100 13.88 1.42 13.84
N LYS A 101 14.77 0.43 13.88
CA LYS A 101 14.72 -0.68 12.93
C LYS A 101 13.27 -1.16 12.91
N PRO A 102 12.61 -1.24 11.75
CA PRO A 102 11.25 -1.75 11.70
C PRO A 102 11.24 -3.10 12.42
N ALA A 103 10.19 -3.34 13.21
CA ALA A 103 10.00 -4.64 13.83
C ALA A 103 10.11 -5.72 12.74
N PRO A 104 10.71 -6.89 13.04
CA PRO A 104 10.84 -7.94 12.05
C PRO A 104 9.45 -8.30 11.51
N PRO A 105 9.33 -8.58 10.21
CA PRO A 105 8.05 -8.88 9.61
C PRO A 105 7.42 -10.11 10.25
N LYS A 106 6.10 -10.08 10.45
CA LYS A 106 5.37 -11.20 11.04
C LYS A 106 5.42 -12.40 10.09
N VAL A 107 5.82 -13.55 10.62
CA VAL A 107 5.77 -14.84 9.93
C VAL A 107 4.46 -15.53 10.29
N TYR A 108 3.74 -16.01 9.27
CA TYR A 108 2.53 -16.80 9.37
C TYR A 108 2.87 -18.27 9.09
N ALA A 109 2.15 -19.19 9.71
CA ALA A 109 2.41 -20.63 9.56
C ALA A 109 2.06 -21.13 8.14
N SER A 110 1.07 -20.50 7.48
CA SER A 110 0.63 -20.89 6.14
C SER A 110 -0.03 -19.76 5.35
N LEU A 111 -0.21 -19.97 4.04
CA LEU A 111 -1.03 -19.10 3.21
C LEU A 111 -2.49 -19.11 3.63
N ASP A 112 -3.01 -20.23 4.12
CA ASP A 112 -4.40 -20.34 4.57
C ASP A 112 -4.66 -19.45 5.80
N GLU A 113 -3.68 -19.34 6.70
CA GLU A 113 -3.73 -18.40 7.83
C GLU A 113 -3.79 -16.95 7.35
N ILE A 114 -2.93 -16.59 6.39
CA ILE A 114 -2.92 -15.27 5.77
C ILE A 114 -4.26 -14.98 5.10
N GLU A 115 -4.80 -15.91 4.32
CA GLU A 115 -6.07 -15.74 3.62
C GLU A 115 -7.23 -15.57 4.59
N ALA A 116 -7.31 -16.37 5.64
CA ALA A 116 -8.34 -16.24 6.67
C ALA A 116 -8.27 -14.88 7.38
N MET A 117 -7.06 -14.43 7.74
CA MET A 117 -6.84 -13.13 8.34
C MET A 117 -7.25 -11.98 7.39
N VAL A 118 -6.77 -12.01 6.15
CA VAL A 118 -7.06 -10.96 5.15
C VAL A 118 -8.56 -10.93 4.84
N LYS A 119 -9.20 -12.08 4.66
CA LYS A 119 -10.66 -12.21 4.50
C LYS A 119 -11.42 -11.52 5.63
N GLY A 120 -11.01 -11.74 6.89
CA GLY A 120 -11.61 -11.07 8.04
C GLY A 120 -11.43 -9.55 8.06
N GLN A 121 -10.35 -9.03 7.46
CA GLN A 121 -10.05 -7.59 7.41
C GLN A 121 -10.76 -6.85 6.27
N ILE A 122 -10.88 -7.48 5.10
CA ILE A 122 -11.41 -6.84 3.88
C ILE A 122 -12.82 -7.31 3.51
N HIS A 123 -13.36 -8.30 4.23
CA HIS A 123 -14.63 -8.97 3.93
C HIS A 123 -14.72 -9.48 2.48
N GLY A 124 -13.61 -9.95 1.93
CA GLY A 124 -13.49 -10.47 0.57
C GLY A 124 -13.10 -11.94 0.54
N GLU A 125 -13.28 -12.58 -0.61
CA GLU A 125 -12.99 -14.01 -0.79
C GLU A 125 -11.70 -14.22 -1.58
N PRO A 126 -10.82 -15.17 -1.18
CA PRO A 126 -9.68 -15.55 -2.00
C PRO A 126 -10.19 -16.20 -3.29
N ILE A 127 -9.69 -15.74 -4.44
CA ILE A 127 -10.11 -16.20 -5.77
C ILE A 127 -8.96 -16.75 -6.63
N ALA A 128 -7.70 -16.51 -6.26
CA ALA A 128 -6.55 -17.15 -6.90
C ALA A 128 -5.27 -17.04 -6.05
N ARG A 129 -4.35 -17.99 -6.28
CA ARG A 129 -2.95 -17.95 -5.83
C ARG A 129 -2.05 -18.05 -7.05
N TYR A 130 -1.10 -17.13 -7.19
CA TYR A 130 -0.10 -17.17 -8.25
C TYR A 130 1.28 -17.38 -7.65
N ASN A 131 1.85 -18.57 -7.88
CA ASN A 131 3.16 -18.95 -7.38
C ASN A 131 4.24 -18.60 -8.41
N TYR A 132 5.17 -17.72 -8.04
CA TYR A 132 6.32 -17.36 -8.84
C TYR A 132 7.47 -18.33 -8.55
N THR A 133 7.32 -19.55 -9.07
CA THR A 133 8.22 -20.67 -8.80
C THR A 133 9.60 -20.49 -9.41
N ASN A 134 10.62 -20.77 -8.62
CA ASN A 134 12.01 -20.85 -9.04
C ASN A 134 12.21 -22.14 -9.85
N PRO A 135 12.68 -22.07 -11.10
CA PRO A 135 12.83 -23.24 -11.95
C PRO A 135 13.91 -24.23 -11.48
N ASP A 136 14.83 -23.80 -10.63
CA ASP A 136 15.95 -24.64 -10.16
C ASP A 136 15.63 -25.36 -8.85
N THR A 137 14.90 -24.69 -7.94
CA THR A 137 14.56 -25.26 -6.62
C THR A 137 13.15 -25.83 -6.56
N SER A 138 12.30 -25.53 -7.55
CA SER A 138 10.85 -25.81 -7.55
C SER A 138 10.08 -25.17 -6.39
N GLN A 139 10.69 -24.28 -5.62
CA GLN A 139 10.04 -23.52 -4.55
C GLN A 139 9.55 -22.17 -5.07
N ALA A 140 8.51 -21.62 -4.46
CA ALA A 140 8.05 -20.27 -4.79
C ALA A 140 9.01 -19.23 -4.20
N ASP A 141 9.51 -18.27 -5.00
CA ASP A 141 10.25 -17.12 -4.45
C ASP A 141 9.28 -16.00 -4.03
N MET A 142 8.10 -15.97 -4.66
CA MET A 142 7.03 -15.01 -4.41
C MET A 142 5.67 -15.66 -4.65
N ILE A 143 4.66 -15.23 -3.89
CA ILE A 143 3.28 -15.68 -4.03
C ILE A 143 2.38 -14.46 -4.06
N VAL A 144 1.49 -14.38 -5.04
CA VAL A 144 0.46 -13.32 -5.11
C VAL A 144 -0.89 -13.94 -4.82
N LEU A 145 -1.50 -13.51 -3.72
CA LEU A 145 -2.86 -13.85 -3.35
C LEU A 145 -3.82 -12.82 -3.93
N LYS A 146 -4.89 -13.29 -4.56
CA LYS A 146 -5.92 -12.44 -5.17
C LYS A 146 -7.24 -12.64 -4.44
N PHE A 147 -7.87 -11.53 -4.07
CA PHE A 147 -9.17 -11.51 -3.40
C PHE A 147 -10.20 -10.75 -4.24
N GLY A 148 -11.42 -11.28 -4.30
CA GLY A 148 -12.60 -10.56 -4.78
C GLY A 148 -13.28 -9.84 -3.62
N LEU A 149 -13.63 -8.58 -3.81
CA LEU A 149 -14.34 -7.76 -2.82
C LEU A 149 -15.86 -7.77 -3.09
N PRO A 150 -16.70 -7.48 -2.07
CA PRO A 150 -18.16 -7.47 -2.23
C PRO A 150 -18.69 -6.49 -3.29
N ASP A 151 -17.95 -5.43 -3.59
CA ASP A 151 -18.27 -4.44 -4.62
C ASP A 151 -17.89 -4.89 -6.05
N GLY A 152 -17.38 -6.11 -6.20
CA GLY A 152 -16.92 -6.69 -7.48
C GLY A 152 -15.49 -6.29 -7.86
N SER A 153 -14.84 -5.41 -7.11
CA SER A 153 -13.44 -5.07 -7.32
C SER A 153 -12.51 -6.17 -6.79
N LYS A 154 -11.21 -6.02 -7.03
CA LYS A 154 -10.19 -7.02 -6.69
C LYS A 154 -9.05 -6.37 -5.94
N THR A 155 -8.47 -7.10 -5.00
CA THR A 155 -7.24 -6.68 -4.32
C THR A 155 -6.24 -7.82 -4.27
N PHE A 156 -4.96 -7.47 -4.18
CA PHE A 156 -3.85 -8.42 -4.19
C PHE A 156 -3.01 -8.29 -2.93
N ARG A 157 -2.36 -9.39 -2.53
CA ARG A 157 -1.37 -9.42 -1.45
C ARG A 157 -0.16 -10.20 -1.92
N GLN A 158 1.01 -9.57 -1.87
CA GLN A 158 2.29 -10.21 -2.11
C GLN A 158 2.79 -10.87 -0.83
N CYS A 159 3.27 -12.11 -0.97
CA CYS A 159 3.87 -12.88 0.09
C CYS A 159 5.19 -13.49 -0.43
N HIS A 160 6.06 -13.89 0.48
CA HIS A 160 7.20 -14.76 0.16
C HIS A 160 7.42 -15.79 1.27
N PRO A 161 7.80 -17.03 0.92
CA PRO A 161 8.11 -18.05 1.91
C PRO A 161 9.44 -17.76 2.61
N VAL A 162 9.53 -18.22 3.84
CA VAL A 162 10.72 -18.26 4.68
C VAL A 162 10.80 -19.64 5.32
N GLU A 163 11.94 -19.99 5.94
CA GLU A 163 12.15 -21.32 6.52
C GLU A 163 11.04 -21.75 7.50
N SER A 164 10.52 -20.82 8.31
CA SER A 164 9.51 -21.07 9.34
C SER A 164 8.07 -20.79 8.93
N GLY A 165 7.80 -20.45 7.65
CA GLY A 165 6.46 -20.14 7.19
C GLY A 165 6.42 -19.17 6.02
N VAL A 166 5.53 -18.17 6.10
CA VAL A 166 5.31 -17.19 5.03
C VAL A 166 5.23 -15.78 5.60
N VAL A 167 5.86 -14.82 4.94
CA VAL A 167 5.74 -13.40 5.26
C VAL A 167 4.76 -12.74 4.30
N LEU A 168 3.83 -11.92 4.82
CA LEU A 168 2.85 -11.13 4.06
C LEU A 168 3.48 -9.84 3.50
N GLU A 169 4.59 -9.98 2.79
CA GLU A 169 5.28 -8.90 2.09
C GLU A 169 5.86 -9.44 0.78
N ALA A 170 6.07 -8.55 -0.20
CA ALA A 170 6.84 -8.92 -1.38
C ALA A 170 8.31 -9.21 -0.98
N PRO A 171 9.01 -10.13 -1.65
CA PRO A 171 10.43 -10.31 -1.41
C PRO A 171 11.22 -9.06 -1.85
N PRO A 172 12.51 -8.96 -1.46
CA PRO A 172 13.41 -7.96 -2.01
C PRO A 172 13.39 -7.97 -3.55
N LYS A 173 13.51 -6.79 -4.14
CA LYS A 173 13.62 -6.63 -5.59
C LYS A 173 15.00 -7.08 -6.08
N PRO A 174 15.13 -7.53 -7.34
CA PRO A 174 14.06 -7.60 -8.34
C PRO A 174 13.11 -8.79 -8.13
N TRP A 175 11.85 -8.60 -8.51
CA TRP A 175 10.82 -9.62 -8.37
C TRP A 175 10.85 -10.63 -9.53
N PRO A 176 10.61 -11.92 -9.27
CA PRO A 176 10.61 -12.93 -10.32
C PRO A 176 9.48 -12.73 -11.33
N LEU A 177 9.71 -13.10 -12.59
CA LEU A 177 8.64 -13.24 -13.57
C LEU A 177 7.75 -14.46 -13.29
N TYR A 178 6.52 -14.42 -13.77
CA TYR A 178 5.62 -15.57 -13.68
C TYR A 178 5.98 -16.67 -14.69
N ASN A 179 5.70 -17.94 -14.40
CA ASN A 179 5.91 -19.07 -15.32
C ASN A 179 7.39 -19.28 -15.77
N ARG A 180 8.37 -18.95 -14.92
CA ARG A 180 9.82 -19.05 -15.21
C ARG A 180 10.27 -20.42 -15.73
N ALA A 181 9.65 -21.52 -15.28
CA ALA A 181 10.00 -22.86 -15.73
C ALA A 181 9.81 -23.04 -17.26
N ARG A 182 8.67 -22.59 -17.81
CA ARG A 182 8.42 -22.63 -19.26
C ARG A 182 9.23 -21.58 -20.00
N VAL A 183 9.43 -20.40 -19.40
CA VAL A 183 10.28 -19.35 -19.98
C VAL A 183 11.71 -19.82 -20.17
N LYS A 184 12.28 -20.55 -19.19
CA LYS A 184 13.67 -21.04 -19.21
C LYS A 184 13.98 -21.82 -20.48
N THR A 185 13.08 -22.71 -20.90
CA THR A 185 13.27 -23.61 -22.05
C THR A 185 12.75 -23.06 -23.38
N ALA A 186 11.97 -21.97 -23.37
CA ALA A 186 11.36 -21.42 -24.58
C ALA A 186 12.32 -20.51 -25.35
N GLU A 187 12.27 -20.59 -26.68
CA GLU A 187 12.96 -19.64 -27.57
C GLU A 187 12.10 -18.39 -27.83
N THR A 188 10.77 -18.54 -27.79
CA THR A 188 9.79 -17.48 -28.02
C THR A 188 8.88 -17.35 -26.80
N VAL A 189 8.67 -16.13 -26.33
CA VAL A 189 7.84 -15.84 -25.15
C VAL A 189 6.92 -14.64 -25.43
N ILE A 190 5.66 -14.73 -25.01
CA ILE A 190 4.73 -13.60 -25.01
C ILE A 190 4.69 -12.97 -23.60
N VAL A 191 4.91 -11.66 -23.51
CA VAL A 191 4.65 -10.89 -22.28
C VAL A 191 3.24 -10.32 -22.34
N VAL A 192 2.44 -10.66 -21.34
CA VAL A 192 1.05 -10.19 -21.14
C VAL A 192 0.94 -9.44 -19.82
N GLU A 193 -0.15 -8.71 -19.60
CA GLU A 193 -0.27 -7.85 -18.41
C GLU A 193 -0.50 -8.63 -17.10
N GLY A 194 -1.22 -9.76 -17.13
CA GLY A 194 -1.61 -10.46 -15.91
C GLY A 194 -1.51 -11.98 -15.97
N GLU A 195 -1.46 -12.62 -14.79
CA GLU A 195 -1.25 -14.07 -14.65
C GLU A 195 -2.40 -14.88 -15.28
N LYS A 196 -3.62 -14.33 -15.28
CA LYS A 196 -4.78 -14.95 -15.94
C LYS A 196 -4.58 -15.08 -17.44
N CYS A 197 -3.99 -14.08 -18.09
CA CYS A 197 -3.70 -14.13 -19.53
C CYS A 197 -2.60 -15.16 -19.82
N VAL A 198 -1.61 -15.30 -18.92
CA VAL A 198 -0.61 -16.37 -19.01
C VAL A 198 -1.27 -17.74 -18.97
N HIS A 199 -2.26 -17.96 -18.09
CA HIS A 199 -2.98 -19.24 -18.00
C HIS A 199 -3.73 -19.59 -19.28
N HIS A 200 -4.50 -18.66 -19.86
CA HIS A 200 -5.20 -18.94 -21.12
C HIS A 200 -4.24 -19.24 -22.28
N LEU A 201 -3.11 -18.53 -22.37
CA LEU A 201 -2.10 -18.83 -23.39
C LEU A 201 -1.45 -20.19 -23.15
N HIS A 202 -1.22 -20.55 -21.89
CA HIS A 202 -0.69 -21.85 -21.50
C HIS A 202 -1.61 -23.00 -21.92
N GLU A 203 -2.94 -22.83 -21.82
CA GLU A 203 -3.94 -23.81 -22.30
C GLU A 203 -3.83 -24.06 -23.81
N LEU A 204 -3.30 -23.09 -24.56
CA LEU A 204 -3.03 -23.17 -26.00
C LEU A 204 -1.58 -23.58 -26.31
N ASP A 205 -0.84 -24.03 -25.31
CA ASP A 205 0.59 -24.37 -25.36
C ASP A 205 1.52 -23.20 -25.78
N ILE A 206 1.04 -21.96 -25.65
CA ILE A 206 1.82 -20.76 -25.92
C ILE A 206 2.55 -20.35 -24.64
N VAL A 207 3.89 -20.22 -24.73
CA VAL A 207 4.69 -19.78 -23.58
C VAL A 207 4.51 -18.28 -23.38
N ALA A 208 3.92 -17.93 -22.24
CA ALA A 208 3.72 -16.55 -21.84
C ALA A 208 4.21 -16.29 -20.41
N THR A 209 4.47 -15.02 -20.10
CA THR A 209 4.88 -14.54 -18.78
C THR A 209 4.29 -13.16 -18.48
N THR A 210 4.39 -12.73 -17.22
CA THR A 210 4.07 -11.38 -16.75
C THR A 210 4.94 -11.02 -15.55
N SER A 211 5.13 -9.72 -15.30
CA SER A 211 5.75 -9.19 -14.09
C SER A 211 4.74 -9.01 -12.96
N PRO A 212 5.14 -9.22 -11.69
CA PRO A 212 4.25 -9.04 -10.56
C PRO A 212 3.88 -7.57 -10.33
N GLY A 213 2.69 -7.35 -9.78
CA GLY A 213 2.23 -6.02 -9.34
C GLY A 213 1.49 -5.19 -10.39
N GLY A 214 1.29 -5.72 -11.60
CA GLY A 214 0.48 -5.11 -12.65
C GLY A 214 1.11 -3.86 -13.27
N ALA A 215 0.25 -3.06 -13.93
CA ALA A 215 0.67 -1.89 -14.69
C ALA A 215 1.53 -0.90 -13.88
N GLY A 216 2.57 -0.37 -14.52
CA GLY A 216 3.45 0.65 -13.93
C GLY A 216 4.55 0.12 -12.99
N LYS A 217 4.73 -1.20 -12.87
CA LYS A 217 5.73 -1.81 -11.96
C LYS A 217 6.81 -2.63 -12.68
N ALA A 218 6.98 -2.43 -13.99
CA ALA A 218 7.93 -3.20 -14.81
C ALA A 218 9.36 -3.14 -14.26
N GLU A 219 9.82 -1.96 -13.83
CA GLU A 219 11.18 -1.74 -13.28
C GLU A 219 11.49 -2.52 -11.99
N HIS A 220 10.49 -3.12 -11.34
CA HIS A 220 10.70 -3.90 -10.12
C HIS A 220 10.94 -5.37 -10.40
N ALA A 221 10.74 -5.85 -11.63
CA ALA A 221 10.88 -7.25 -11.99
C ALA A 221 12.25 -7.56 -12.60
N ASP A 222 12.66 -8.82 -12.49
CA ASP A 222 13.86 -9.36 -13.13
C ASP A 222 13.52 -9.83 -14.54
N TRP A 223 13.93 -9.07 -15.55
CA TRP A 223 13.68 -9.36 -16.96
C TRP A 223 14.78 -10.20 -17.64
N LEU A 224 15.90 -10.44 -16.94
CA LEU A 224 17.01 -11.25 -17.45
C LEU A 224 16.61 -12.66 -17.93
N PRO A 225 15.57 -13.34 -17.39
CA PRO A 225 15.11 -14.61 -17.94
C PRO A 225 14.66 -14.56 -19.41
N LEU A 226 14.38 -13.36 -19.95
CA LEU A 226 14.00 -13.15 -21.35
C LEU A 226 15.19 -12.82 -22.27
N ALA A 227 16.38 -12.57 -21.72
CA ALA A 227 17.55 -12.18 -22.48
C ALA A 227 17.86 -13.20 -23.60
N GLY A 228 18.06 -12.71 -24.82
CA GLY A 228 18.36 -13.53 -26.00
C GLY A 228 17.17 -14.31 -26.58
N LYS A 229 15.97 -14.18 -26.03
CA LYS A 229 14.75 -14.83 -26.55
C LYS A 229 14.00 -13.92 -27.52
N LYS A 230 13.15 -14.50 -28.35
CA LYS A 230 12.18 -13.74 -29.16
C LYS A 230 10.98 -13.37 -28.30
N VAL A 231 10.84 -12.09 -27.98
CA VAL A 231 9.78 -11.61 -27.10
C VAL A 231 8.69 -10.90 -27.91
N TYR A 232 7.44 -11.33 -27.74
CA TYR A 232 6.26 -10.61 -28.21
C TYR A 232 5.59 -9.90 -27.04
N ILE A 233 5.12 -8.68 -27.27
CA ILE A 233 4.46 -7.86 -26.26
C ILE A 233 2.99 -7.78 -26.60
N TRP A 234 2.12 -8.17 -25.67
CA TRP A 234 0.67 -8.18 -25.87
C TRP A 234 -0.01 -7.39 -24.73
N PRO A 235 -0.22 -6.07 -24.92
CA PRO A 235 -0.90 -5.23 -23.94
C PRO A 235 -2.40 -5.55 -23.88
N ASP A 236 -3.02 -5.28 -22.73
CA ASP A 236 -4.47 -5.12 -22.68
C ASP A 236 -4.89 -3.94 -23.57
N LEU A 237 -6.12 -3.98 -24.10
CA LEU A 237 -6.64 -2.97 -25.04
C LEU A 237 -7.11 -1.72 -24.30
N ASP A 238 -6.23 -1.12 -23.51
CA ASP A 238 -6.46 0.14 -22.81
C ASP A 238 -5.15 0.94 -22.65
N GLU A 239 -5.29 2.21 -22.26
CA GLU A 239 -4.15 3.12 -22.10
C GLU A 239 -3.17 2.66 -21.00
N PRO A 240 -3.61 2.20 -19.81
CA PRO A 240 -2.71 1.65 -18.80
C PRO A 240 -1.88 0.47 -19.30
N GLY A 241 -2.49 -0.49 -20.00
CA GLY A 241 -1.82 -1.68 -20.51
C GLY A 241 -0.81 -1.35 -21.60
N VAL A 242 -1.16 -0.48 -22.54
CA VAL A 242 -0.21 0.03 -23.55
C VAL A 242 0.96 0.75 -22.89
N SER A 243 0.70 1.57 -21.87
CA SER A 243 1.74 2.31 -21.15
C SER A 243 2.65 1.38 -20.36
N HIS A 244 2.09 0.36 -19.70
CA HIS A 244 2.87 -0.64 -18.99
C HIS A 244 3.81 -1.39 -19.93
N MET A 245 3.31 -1.84 -21.08
CA MET A 245 4.12 -2.56 -22.07
C MET A 245 5.25 -1.71 -22.68
N LYS A 246 5.05 -0.39 -22.82
CA LYS A 246 6.16 0.52 -23.16
C LYS A 246 7.27 0.52 -22.11
N MET A 247 6.94 0.41 -20.82
CA MET A 247 7.94 0.31 -19.75
C MET A 247 8.68 -1.03 -19.80
N VAL A 248 7.97 -2.12 -20.10
CA VAL A 248 8.55 -3.46 -20.28
C VAL A 248 9.59 -3.46 -21.39
N ILE A 249 9.31 -2.82 -22.52
CA ILE A 249 10.24 -2.73 -23.67
C ILE A 249 11.55 -2.00 -23.29
N GLN A 250 11.54 -1.14 -22.28
CA GLN A 250 12.72 -0.40 -21.82
C GLN A 250 13.59 -1.21 -20.84
N GLN A 251 13.16 -2.40 -20.43
CA GLN A 251 13.90 -3.25 -19.50
C GLN A 251 14.99 -4.05 -20.23
N PRO A 252 16.10 -4.39 -19.54
CA PRO A 252 17.20 -5.16 -20.11
C PRO A 252 16.81 -6.60 -20.44
#